data_AF-A0A3E0E2V6-F1
#
_entry.id   AF-A0A3E0E2V6-F1
#
_cell.length_a   1.000
_cell.length_b   1.000
_cell.length_c   1.000
_cell.angle_alpha   90.00
_cell.angle_beta   90.00
_cell.angle_gamma   90.00
#
_symmetry.space_group_name_H-M   'P 1'
#
loop_
_entity.id
_entity.type
_entity.pdbx_description
1 polymer ?
#
loop_
_entity_poly.entity_id
_entity_poly.type
_entity_poly.pdbx_seq_one_letter_code
_entity_poly.pdbx_strand_id
1 'polypeptide(L)'
;MESLFGVFKFLFLLITAGVGIFTFLYIQQIIAEEKNNYTDFKGFIITNLDFFDSINKEIDPKRKRFFKRIASIQIIAIVCSIGIALTFLYDIRSNPCQTYQEYLLSEFQGEIVGKYMDKPNHNLGTLTIEFEGKTKNDNVLSLNNIGLYDAAQIGDLLIKLSGDSIVYLNHSDKRIDQFKINKSHYCLDKDD
;
A
#
# COMPACT_ATOMS: atom_id res chain seq x y z
N MET A 1 7.33 -6.40 19.97
CA MET A 1 6.39 -7.52 19.74
C MET A 1 5.55 -7.30 18.47
N GLU A 2 5.21 -6.05 18.13
CA GLU A 2 4.48 -5.70 16.89
C GLU A 2 5.24 -6.00 15.59
N SER A 3 6.56 -5.80 15.55
CA SER A 3 7.35 -6.09 14.33
C SER A 3 7.34 -7.57 13.95
N LEU A 4 7.37 -8.48 14.93
CA LEU A 4 7.35 -9.93 14.71
C LEU A 4 6.00 -10.37 14.12
N PHE A 5 4.89 -9.83 14.66
CA PHE A 5 3.53 -10.14 14.19
C PHE A 5 3.29 -9.62 12.77
N GLY A 6 3.82 -8.43 12.44
CA GLY A 6 3.80 -7.90 11.07
C GLY A 6 4.55 -8.78 10.08
N VAL A 7 5.75 -9.27 10.45
CA VAL A 7 6.52 -10.21 9.63
C VAL A 7 5.76 -11.52 9.41
N PHE A 8 5.11 -12.06 10.44
CA PHE A 8 4.27 -13.26 10.29
C PHE A 8 3.07 -13.04 9.38
N LYS A 9 2.34 -11.92 9.52
CA LYS A 9 1.23 -11.57 8.63
C LYS A 9 1.70 -11.46 7.17
N PHE A 10 2.85 -10.84 6.93
CA PHE A 10 3.41 -10.68 5.60
C PHE A 10 3.83 -12.02 4.99
N LEU A 11 4.54 -12.86 5.75
CA LEU A 11 4.90 -14.21 5.32
C LEU A 11 3.66 -15.06 5.02
N PHE A 12 2.63 -14.97 5.86
CA PHE A 12 1.38 -15.69 5.66
C PHE A 12 0.62 -15.19 4.42
N LEU A 13 0.65 -13.89 4.13
CA LEU A 13 0.12 -13.33 2.89
C LEU A 13 0.86 -13.88 1.66
N LEU A 14 2.19 -13.94 1.69
CA LEU A 14 2.99 -14.50 0.59
C LEU A 14 2.69 -15.99 0.37
N ILE A 15 2.55 -16.76 1.45
CA ILE A 15 2.22 -18.19 1.36
C ILE A 15 0.82 -18.37 0.76
N THR A 16 -0.19 -17.65 1.26
CA THR A 16 -1.57 -17.76 0.75
C THR A 16 -1.68 -17.30 -0.71
N ALA A 17 -1.00 -16.22 -1.09
CA ALA A 17 -0.91 -15.76 -2.47
C ALA A 17 -0.21 -16.80 -3.36
N GLY A 18 0.91 -17.38 -2.90
CA GLY A 18 1.63 -18.43 -3.62
C GLY A 18 0.78 -19.67 -3.86
N VAL A 19 0.05 -20.13 -2.84
CA VAL A 19 -0.92 -21.24 -2.97
C VAL A 19 -2.04 -20.89 -3.95
N GLY A 20 -2.57 -19.66 -3.90
CA GLY A 20 -3.60 -19.18 -4.83
C GLY A 20 -3.12 -19.17 -6.28
N ILE A 21 -1.90 -18.69 -6.53
CA ILE A 21 -1.29 -18.67 -7.87
C ILE A 21 -1.03 -20.10 -8.36
N PHE A 22 -0.43 -20.94 -7.52
CA PHE A 22 -0.12 -22.33 -7.89
C PHE A 22 -1.39 -23.12 -8.24
N THR A 23 -2.43 -23.01 -7.41
CA THR A 23 -3.72 -23.67 -7.68
C THR A 23 -4.39 -23.14 -8.93
N PHE A 24 -4.32 -21.84 -9.20
CA PHE A 24 -4.84 -21.26 -10.43
C PHE A 24 -4.10 -21.76 -11.68
N LEU A 25 -2.76 -21.81 -11.65
CA LEU A 25 -1.97 -22.35 -12.75
C LEU A 25 -2.26 -23.84 -12.98
N TYR A 26 -2.45 -24.59 -11.90
CA TYR A 26 -2.83 -26.00 -12.00
C TYR A 26 -4.23 -26.18 -12.62
N ILE A 27 -5.20 -25.32 -12.26
CA ILE A 27 -6.52 -25.30 -12.89
C ILE A 27 -6.43 -24.95 -14.39
N GLN A 28 -5.62 -23.95 -14.76
CA GLN A 28 -5.35 -23.60 -16.16
C GLN A 28 -4.85 -24.83 -16.93
N GLN A 29 -3.91 -25.57 -16.35
CA GLN A 29 -3.38 -26.78 -16.97
C GLN A 29 -4.46 -27.86 -17.17
N ILE A 30 -5.29 -28.13 -16.14
CA ILE A 30 -6.40 -29.08 -16.25
C ILE A 30 -7.34 -28.69 -17.40
N ILE A 31 -7.69 -27.41 -17.52
CA ILE A 31 -8.60 -26.92 -18.55
C ILE A 31 -7.96 -26.96 -19.94
N ALA A 32 -6.66 -26.66 -20.05
CA ALA A 32 -5.91 -26.76 -21.29
C ALA A 32 -5.86 -28.21 -21.80
N GLU A 33 -5.63 -29.17 -20.89
CA GLU A 33 -5.64 -30.61 -21.18
C GLU A 33 -7.04 -31.10 -21.59
N GLU A 34 -8.10 -30.67 -20.92
CA GLU A 34 -9.48 -31.08 -21.27
C GLU A 34 -9.97 -30.48 -22.59
N LYS A 35 -9.58 -29.25 -22.91
CA LYS A 35 -10.06 -28.55 -24.11
C LYS A 35 -9.15 -28.70 -25.33
N ASN A 36 -8.04 -29.45 -25.23
CA ASN A 36 -7.02 -29.60 -26.28
C ASN A 36 -6.56 -28.23 -26.86
N ASN A 37 -6.55 -27.19 -26.04
CA ASN A 37 -6.32 -25.83 -26.48
C ASN A 37 -5.38 -25.13 -25.52
N TYR A 38 -4.09 -25.11 -25.88
CA TYR A 38 -2.98 -24.73 -24.99
C TYR A 38 -2.67 -23.23 -24.99
N THR A 39 -3.31 -22.42 -25.84
CA THR A 39 -2.67 -21.18 -26.30
C THR A 39 -3.24 -19.85 -25.83
N ASP A 40 -4.36 -19.80 -25.10
CA ASP A 40 -4.88 -18.50 -24.64
C ASP A 40 -5.10 -18.45 -23.14
N PHE A 41 -4.39 -17.53 -22.48
CA PHE A 41 -4.67 -17.14 -21.11
C PHE A 41 -6.08 -16.53 -21.04
N LYS A 42 -7.05 -17.36 -20.66
CA LYS A 42 -8.37 -16.89 -20.30
C LYS A 42 -8.26 -16.30 -18.91
N GLY A 43 -8.52 -15.00 -18.78
CA GLY A 43 -8.39 -14.28 -17.51
C GLY A 43 -9.05 -15.02 -16.34
N PHE A 44 -8.62 -14.67 -15.12
CA PHE A 44 -8.92 -15.41 -13.89
C PHE A 44 -10.39 -15.86 -13.75
N ILE A 45 -11.35 -14.98 -14.02
CA ILE A 45 -12.78 -15.26 -13.89
C ILE A 45 -13.23 -16.37 -14.84
N ILE A 46 -12.88 -16.28 -16.13
CA ILE A 46 -13.34 -17.21 -17.16
C ILE A 46 -12.82 -18.62 -16.89
N THR A 47 -11.54 -18.74 -16.51
CA THR A 47 -10.91 -20.03 -16.21
C THR A 47 -11.55 -20.71 -15.00
N ASN A 48 -11.88 -19.96 -13.96
CA ASN A 48 -12.56 -20.52 -12.80
C ASN A 48 -13.97 -20.98 -13.14
N LEU A 49 -14.73 -20.21 -13.96
CA LEU A 49 -16.06 -20.63 -14.42
C LEU A 49 -15.98 -21.92 -15.24
N ASP A 50 -15.04 -22.01 -16.18
CA ASP A 50 -14.78 -23.21 -16.97
C ASP A 50 -14.46 -24.42 -16.06
N PHE A 51 -13.66 -24.22 -15.02
CA PHE A 51 -13.31 -25.27 -14.06
C PHE A 51 -14.49 -25.72 -13.20
N PHE A 52 -15.33 -24.81 -12.72
CA PHE A 52 -16.55 -25.19 -12.00
C PHE A 52 -17.53 -25.95 -12.90
N ASP A 53 -17.62 -25.59 -14.18
CA ASP A 53 -18.40 -26.33 -15.16
C ASP A 53 -17.85 -27.75 -15.37
N SER A 54 -16.52 -27.91 -15.52
CA SER A 54 -15.86 -29.23 -15.56
C SER A 54 -16.15 -30.07 -14.31
N ILE A 55 -16.13 -29.49 -13.10
CA ILE A 55 -16.49 -30.19 -11.85
C ILE A 55 -17.93 -30.72 -11.91
N ASN A 56 -18.86 -29.93 -12.42
CA ASN A 56 -20.26 -30.31 -12.47
C ASN A 56 -20.50 -31.44 -13.48
N LYS A 57 -19.83 -31.37 -14.63
CA LYS A 57 -19.88 -32.36 -15.72
C LYS A 57 -19.12 -33.66 -15.41
N GLU A 58 -18.19 -33.66 -14.47
CA GLU A 58 -17.42 -34.85 -14.10
C GLU A 58 -18.31 -35.96 -13.53
N ILE A 59 -18.18 -37.15 -14.14
CA ILE A 59 -18.96 -38.36 -13.83
C ILE A 59 -18.17 -39.24 -12.85
N ASP A 60 -16.84 -39.30 -12.94
CA ASP A 60 -16.04 -40.11 -12.02
C ASP A 60 -16.07 -39.50 -10.60
N PRO A 61 -16.62 -40.21 -9.59
CA PRO A 61 -16.70 -39.70 -8.23
C PRO A 61 -15.34 -39.51 -7.56
N LYS A 62 -14.28 -40.18 -8.02
CA LYS A 62 -12.92 -39.95 -7.51
C LYS A 62 -12.35 -38.63 -8.04
N ARG A 63 -12.34 -38.44 -9.36
CA ARG A 63 -11.89 -37.20 -10.01
C ARG A 63 -12.72 -35.98 -9.60
N LYS A 64 -14.05 -36.13 -9.48
CA LYS A 64 -14.95 -35.06 -8.98
C LYS A 64 -14.60 -34.61 -7.57
N ARG A 65 -14.30 -35.54 -6.65
CA ARG A 65 -13.85 -35.21 -5.28
C ARG A 65 -12.50 -34.50 -5.29
N PHE A 66 -11.58 -34.92 -6.17
CA PHE A 66 -10.28 -34.27 -6.32
C PHE A 66 -10.42 -32.82 -6.81
N PHE A 67 -11.20 -32.57 -7.86
CA PHE A 67 -11.44 -31.20 -8.34
C PHE A 67 -12.15 -30.33 -7.31
N LYS A 68 -13.13 -30.87 -6.59
CA LYS A 68 -13.78 -30.15 -5.47
C LYS A 68 -12.77 -29.72 -4.40
N ARG A 69 -11.78 -30.57 -4.06
CA ARG A 69 -10.73 -30.20 -3.11
C ARG A 69 -9.87 -29.05 -3.62
N ILE A 70 -9.48 -29.08 -4.90
CA ILE A 70 -8.71 -27.98 -5.52
C ILE A 70 -9.50 -26.68 -5.45
N ALA A 71 -10.77 -26.71 -5.84
CA ALA A 71 -11.65 -25.54 -5.77
C ALA A 71 -11.79 -25.01 -4.33
N SER A 72 -11.97 -25.89 -3.33
CA SER A 72 -12.02 -25.49 -1.93
C SER A 72 -10.72 -24.84 -1.46
N ILE A 73 -9.55 -25.40 -1.82
CA ILE A 73 -8.25 -24.84 -1.45
C ILE A 73 -8.10 -23.43 -2.04
N GLN A 74 -8.47 -23.25 -3.31
CA GLN A 74 -8.37 -21.95 -3.98
C GLN A 74 -9.30 -20.91 -3.33
N ILE A 75 -10.55 -21.28 -3.02
CA ILE A 75 -11.49 -20.39 -2.32
C ILE A 75 -10.94 -20.00 -0.95
N ILE A 76 -10.44 -20.95 -0.17
CA ILE A 76 -9.84 -20.70 1.15
C ILE A 76 -8.66 -19.74 1.02
N ALA A 77 -7.76 -19.96 0.05
CA ALA A 77 -6.62 -19.09 -0.20
C ALA A 77 -7.07 -17.65 -0.49
N ILE A 78 -8.06 -17.45 -1.38
CA ILE A 78 -8.61 -16.13 -1.71
C ILE A 78 -9.20 -15.45 -0.47
N VAL A 79 -10.05 -16.15 0.29
CA VAL A 79 -10.68 -15.60 1.49
C VAL A 79 -9.63 -15.20 2.54
N CYS A 80 -8.64 -16.06 2.76
CA CYS A 80 -7.53 -15.75 3.66
C CYS A 80 -6.73 -14.52 3.20
N SER A 81 -6.35 -14.45 1.92
CA SER A 81 -5.61 -13.30 1.38
C SER A 81 -6.39 -11.99 1.52
N ILE A 82 -7.71 -11.99 1.25
CA ILE A 82 -8.57 -10.82 1.46
C ILE A 82 -8.62 -10.45 2.95
N GLY A 83 -8.83 -11.42 3.84
CA GLY A 83 -8.89 -11.16 5.28
C GLY A 83 -7.60 -10.53 5.81
N ILE A 84 -6.44 -11.07 5.42
CA ILE A 84 -5.14 -10.53 5.80
C ILE A 84 -4.95 -9.12 5.22
N ALA A 85 -5.27 -8.90 3.94
CA ALA A 85 -5.18 -7.58 3.32
C ALA A 85 -6.04 -6.55 4.06
N LEU A 86 -7.27 -6.92 4.46
CA LEU A 86 -8.13 -6.06 5.27
C LEU A 86 -7.52 -5.75 6.65
N THR A 87 -6.86 -6.72 7.29
CA THR A 87 -6.14 -6.44 8.55
C THR A 87 -4.97 -5.48 8.35
N PHE A 88 -4.21 -5.58 7.25
CA PHE A 88 -3.16 -4.60 6.93
C PHE A 88 -3.74 -3.20 6.71
N LEU A 89 -4.83 -3.10 5.94
CA LEU A 89 -5.50 -1.82 5.70
C LEU A 89 -6.07 -1.23 7.01
N TYR A 90 -6.58 -2.07 7.91
CA TYR A 90 -7.05 -1.64 9.22
C TYR A 90 -5.89 -1.20 10.13
N ASP A 91 -4.79 -1.95 10.18
CA ASP A 91 -3.60 -1.60 10.97
C ASP A 91 -3.06 -0.22 10.54
N ILE A 92 -2.92 0.01 9.22
CA ILE A 92 -2.50 1.31 8.65
C ILE A 92 -3.48 2.43 9.06
N ARG A 93 -4.78 2.17 9.10
CA ARG A 93 -5.81 3.17 9.41
C ARG A 93 -6.03 3.39 10.91
N SER A 94 -5.74 2.39 11.74
CA SER A 94 -6.06 2.38 13.18
C SER A 94 -5.02 3.05 14.06
N ASN A 95 -3.82 3.34 13.53
CA ASN A 95 -2.77 4.01 14.29
C ASN A 95 -2.29 5.30 13.59
N PRO A 96 -3.14 6.32 13.45
CA PRO A 96 -2.74 7.57 12.79
C PRO A 96 -1.70 8.34 13.64
N CYS A 97 -1.59 8.04 14.94
CA CYS A 97 -0.47 8.44 15.78
C CYS A 97 0.87 7.85 15.34
N GLN A 98 0.90 6.67 14.73
CA GLN A 98 2.13 6.10 14.21
C GLN A 98 2.73 6.97 13.12
N THR A 99 1.91 7.55 12.24
CA THR A 99 2.38 8.51 11.23
C THR A 99 2.98 9.76 11.88
N TYR A 100 2.44 10.22 13.00
CA TYR A 100 3.05 11.31 13.77
C TYR A 100 4.39 10.89 14.39
N GLN A 101 4.50 9.66 14.91
CA GLN A 101 5.78 9.14 15.43
C GLN A 101 6.83 8.98 14.31
N GLU A 102 6.42 8.48 13.15
CA GLU A 102 7.28 8.39 11.96
C GLU A 102 7.71 9.79 11.49
N TYR A 103 6.81 10.78 11.53
CA TYR A 103 7.16 12.18 11.27
C TYR A 103 8.18 12.72 12.28
N LEU A 104 7.98 12.47 13.58
CA LEU A 104 8.94 12.88 14.61
C LEU A 104 10.30 12.23 14.40
N LEU A 105 10.36 10.96 14.00
CA LEU A 105 11.62 10.26 13.76
C LEU A 105 12.31 10.69 12.46
N SER A 106 11.57 11.30 11.53
CA SER A 106 12.12 11.74 10.25
C SER A 106 13.06 12.93 10.39
N GLU A 107 14.18 12.86 9.68
CA GLU A 107 15.13 13.95 9.52
C GLU A 107 15.35 14.16 8.02
N PHE A 108 15.30 15.40 7.58
CA PHE A 108 15.66 15.74 6.21
C PHE A 108 16.14 17.19 6.13
N GLN A 109 17.07 17.40 5.21
CA GLN A 109 17.53 18.71 4.80
C GLN A 109 17.65 18.67 3.28
N GLY A 110 16.96 19.57 2.59
CA GLY A 110 16.99 19.58 1.13
C GLY A 110 16.36 20.80 0.51
N GLU A 111 16.73 21.07 -0.73
CA GLU A 111 16.23 22.20 -1.50
C GLU A 111 14.93 21.84 -2.22
N ILE A 112 13.98 22.77 -2.24
CA ILE A 112 12.73 22.59 -2.96
C ILE A 112 12.99 22.82 -4.44
N VAL A 113 12.93 21.76 -5.25
CA VAL A 113 13.17 21.81 -6.69
C VAL A 113 11.88 21.80 -7.52
N GLY A 114 10.74 21.51 -6.88
CA GLY A 114 9.46 21.46 -7.58
C GLY A 114 8.25 21.58 -6.66
N LYS A 115 7.16 22.09 -7.23
CA LYS A 115 5.83 22.15 -6.61
C LYS A 115 4.81 21.56 -7.59
N TYR A 116 4.01 20.62 -7.13
CA TYR A 116 2.95 19.96 -7.90
C TYR A 116 1.61 20.04 -7.15
N MET A 117 0.49 20.04 -7.87
CA MET A 117 -0.86 20.01 -7.31
C MET A 117 -1.73 19.08 -8.16
N ASP A 118 -2.29 18.03 -7.54
CA ASP A 118 -2.77 16.86 -8.29
C ASP A 118 -4.11 17.04 -9.01
N LYS A 119 -4.96 18.04 -8.67
CA LYS A 119 -6.14 18.52 -9.44
C LYS A 119 -6.96 19.54 -8.63
N PRO A 120 -7.85 20.35 -9.27
CA PRO A 120 -8.68 21.36 -8.58
C PRO A 120 -9.66 20.82 -7.52
N ASN A 121 -10.14 19.57 -7.67
CA ASN A 121 -11.07 18.92 -6.74
C ASN A 121 -10.38 18.02 -5.70
N HIS A 122 -9.06 17.84 -5.81
CA HIS A 122 -8.22 17.07 -4.89
C HIS A 122 -6.91 17.85 -4.70
N ASN A 123 -6.96 18.92 -3.91
CA ASN A 123 -5.83 19.82 -3.66
C ASN A 123 -4.79 19.18 -2.73
N LEU A 124 -4.14 18.12 -3.21
CA LEU A 124 -2.95 17.59 -2.57
C LEU A 124 -1.76 18.32 -3.19
N GLY A 125 -1.27 19.33 -2.47
CA GLY A 125 0.01 19.95 -2.79
C GLY A 125 1.14 18.96 -2.55
N THR A 126 2.14 18.93 -3.42
CA THR A 126 3.34 18.10 -3.27
C THR A 126 4.57 18.95 -3.51
N LEU A 127 5.49 18.94 -2.56
CA LEU A 127 6.84 19.50 -2.69
C LEU A 127 7.81 18.39 -3.14
N THR A 128 8.59 18.68 -4.17
CA THR A 128 9.72 17.86 -4.58
C THR A 128 10.98 18.43 -3.96
N ILE A 129 11.66 17.63 -3.15
CA ILE A 129 12.83 18.03 -2.38
C ILE A 129 14.04 17.25 -2.90
N GLU A 130 15.12 17.96 -3.20
CA GLU A 130 16.41 17.39 -3.56
C GLU A 130 17.35 17.38 -2.33
N PHE A 131 17.92 16.21 -2.04
CA PHE A 131 18.87 16.00 -0.96
C PHE A 131 19.98 15.06 -1.44
N GLU A 132 21.25 15.46 -1.29
CA GLU A 132 22.42 14.63 -1.64
C GLU A 132 22.36 13.97 -3.04
N GLY A 133 21.79 14.66 -4.03
CA GLY A 133 21.62 14.14 -5.40
C GLY A 133 20.50 13.12 -5.58
N LYS A 134 19.61 12.98 -4.60
CA LYS A 134 18.37 12.20 -4.66
C LYS A 134 17.17 13.14 -4.58
N THR A 135 16.17 12.88 -5.41
CA THR A 135 14.88 13.58 -5.35
C THR A 135 13.85 12.74 -4.60
N LYS A 136 13.17 13.32 -3.62
CA LYS A 136 12.02 12.70 -2.94
C LYS A 136 10.82 13.61 -3.08
N ASN A 137 9.69 13.03 -3.49
CA ASN A 137 8.39 13.68 -3.39
C ASN A 137 7.90 13.50 -1.96
N ASP A 138 7.81 14.59 -1.20
CA ASP A 138 7.35 14.51 0.18
C ASP A 138 5.86 14.82 0.28
N ASN A 139 5.07 13.77 0.08
CA ASN A 139 3.63 13.81 0.30
C ASN A 139 3.31 14.06 1.78
N VAL A 140 4.14 13.61 2.72
CA VAL A 140 3.83 13.67 4.17
C VAL A 140 3.93 15.10 4.71
N LEU A 141 4.91 15.87 4.25
CA LEU A 141 5.07 17.28 4.62
C LEU A 141 4.05 18.19 3.98
N SER A 142 3.70 17.91 2.73
CA SER A 142 2.85 18.78 1.91
C SER A 142 1.36 18.58 2.19
N LEU A 143 0.95 17.38 2.60
CA LEU A 143 -0.45 17.05 2.91
C LEU A 143 -0.94 17.59 4.25
N ASN A 144 -0.03 17.82 5.21
CA ASN A 144 -0.42 17.95 6.62
C ASN A 144 0.14 19.20 7.32
N ASN A 145 0.98 20.01 6.67
CA ASN A 145 1.33 21.33 7.17
C ASN A 145 0.43 22.40 6.55
N ILE A 146 -0.47 22.93 7.38
CA ILE A 146 -1.32 24.09 7.04
C ILE A 146 -0.38 25.25 6.68
N GLY A 147 -0.28 25.59 5.39
CA GLY A 147 0.44 26.75 4.88
C GLY A 147 1.90 26.52 4.45
N LEU A 148 2.53 25.36 4.70
CA LEU A 148 3.91 25.12 4.23
C LEU A 148 3.98 25.14 2.69
N TYR A 149 3.04 24.46 2.03
CA TYR A 149 3.00 24.43 0.58
C TYR A 149 2.83 25.85 -0.01
N ASP A 150 2.01 26.70 0.61
CA ASP A 150 1.74 28.05 0.11
C ASP A 150 2.93 28.99 0.32
N ALA A 151 3.62 28.85 1.46
CA ALA A 151 4.80 29.65 1.79
C ALA A 151 6.06 29.23 1.03
N ALA A 152 6.21 27.93 0.74
CA ALA A 152 7.37 27.38 0.07
C ALA A 152 7.54 27.89 -1.36
N GLN A 153 8.77 28.24 -1.72
CA GLN A 153 9.21 28.61 -3.06
C GLN A 153 10.27 27.63 -3.56
N ILE A 154 10.39 27.53 -4.89
CA ILE A 154 11.48 26.75 -5.50
C ILE A 154 12.79 27.46 -5.17
N GLY A 155 13.79 26.71 -4.70
CA GLY A 155 15.07 27.23 -4.22
C GLY A 155 15.13 27.45 -2.70
N ASP A 156 14.02 27.30 -1.97
CA ASP A 156 14.05 27.34 -0.51
C ASP A 156 14.69 26.07 0.05
N LEU A 157 15.40 26.21 1.17
CA LEU A 157 15.97 25.09 1.92
C LEU A 157 14.99 24.66 3.02
N LEU A 158 14.51 23.42 2.94
CA LEU A 158 13.65 22.82 3.94
C LEU A 158 14.49 22.00 4.92
N ILE A 159 14.29 22.21 6.23
CA ILE A 159 15.03 21.53 7.30
C ILE A 159 14.05 20.97 8.32
N LYS A 160 14.18 19.68 8.61
CA LYS A 160 13.48 18.98 9.69
C LYS A 160 14.49 18.18 10.49
N LEU A 161 14.55 18.49 11.78
CA LEU A 161 15.38 17.75 12.74
C LEU A 161 14.60 16.58 13.33
N SER A 162 15.27 15.45 13.57
CA SER A 162 14.65 14.33 14.28
C SER A 162 14.23 14.73 15.69
N GLY A 163 13.09 14.23 16.15
CA GLY A 163 12.46 14.51 17.44
C GLY A 163 11.62 15.78 17.49
N ASP A 164 11.83 16.73 16.57
CA ASP A 164 11.09 17.99 16.58
C ASP A 164 9.69 17.86 15.95
N SER A 165 8.73 18.67 16.39
CA SER A 165 7.45 18.82 15.69
C SER A 165 7.47 19.91 14.60
N ILE A 166 8.57 20.63 14.49
CA ILE A 166 8.73 21.83 13.66
C ILE A 166 9.50 21.50 12.39
N VAL A 167 9.05 22.06 11.26
CA VAL A 167 9.78 22.18 10.00
C VAL A 167 10.22 23.64 9.85
N TYR A 168 11.48 23.84 9.48
CA TYR A 168 12.05 25.15 9.16
C TYR A 168 12.13 25.30 7.64
N LEU A 169 11.66 26.43 7.14
CA LEU A 169 11.74 26.83 5.75
C LEU A 169 12.66 28.04 5.67
N ASN A 170 13.84 27.87 5.08
CA ASN A 170 14.83 28.92 4.93
C ASN A 170 14.81 29.45 3.50
N HIS A 171 14.40 30.71 3.37
CA HIS A 171 14.26 31.39 2.10
C HIS A 171 15.59 31.96 1.61
N SER A 172 15.70 32.16 0.30
CA SER A 172 16.90 32.78 -0.30
C SER A 172 17.17 34.21 0.22
N ASP A 173 16.15 34.91 0.73
CA ASP A 173 16.25 36.24 1.33
C ASP A 173 16.66 36.24 2.82
N LYS A 174 17.04 35.07 3.35
CA LYS A 174 17.39 34.80 4.76
C LYS A 174 16.21 34.88 5.74
N ARG A 175 14.97 34.94 5.26
CA ARG A 175 13.80 34.71 6.13
C ARG A 175 13.72 33.24 6.51
N ILE A 176 13.38 32.97 7.77
CA ILE A 176 13.15 31.60 8.27
C ILE A 176 11.71 31.53 8.78
N ASP A 177 10.90 30.74 8.09
CA ASP A 177 9.53 30.45 8.50
C ASP A 177 9.48 29.09 9.23
N GLN A 178 8.60 28.98 10.22
CA GLN A 178 8.49 27.79 11.06
C GLN A 178 7.07 27.23 11.00
N PHE A 179 6.96 25.94 10.71
CA PHE A 179 5.69 25.23 10.61
C PHE A 179 5.65 24.16 11.68
N LYS A 180 4.80 24.36 12.69
CA LYS A 180 4.61 23.40 13.78
C LYS A 180 3.50 22.42 13.43
N ILE A 181 3.83 21.13 13.40
CA ILE A 181 2.85 20.07 13.27
C ILE A 181 2.26 19.75 14.64
N ASN A 182 0.94 19.88 14.77
CA ASN A 182 0.24 19.48 15.99
C ASN A 182 -0.05 17.97 15.96
N LYS A 183 0.23 17.29 17.08
CA LYS A 183 -0.09 15.88 17.28
C LYS A 183 -1.57 15.59 17.02
N SER A 184 -2.48 16.50 17.41
CA SER A 184 -3.93 16.35 17.24
C SER A 184 -4.39 16.31 15.77
N HIS A 185 -3.56 16.75 14.82
CA HIS A 185 -3.86 16.60 13.39
C HIS A 185 -3.70 15.15 12.90
N TYR A 186 -2.98 14.33 13.66
CA TYR A 186 -2.63 12.95 13.30
C TYR A 186 -3.25 11.96 14.27
N CYS A 187 -3.05 12.18 15.56
CA CYS A 187 -3.77 11.46 16.58
C CYS A 187 -5.18 12.03 16.64
N LEU A 188 -6.18 11.21 16.29
CA LEU A 188 -7.51 11.42 16.85
C LEU A 188 -7.31 11.30 18.36
N ASP A 189 -7.26 12.43 19.05
CA ASP A 189 -7.34 12.42 20.49
C ASP A 189 -8.63 11.68 20.82
N LYS A 190 -8.48 10.48 21.38
CA LYS A 190 -9.52 9.94 22.24
C LYS A 190 -9.42 10.77 23.52
N ASP A 191 -9.83 12.03 23.42
CA ASP A 191 -10.08 12.84 24.60
C ASP A 191 -11.34 12.23 25.24
N ASP A 192 -11.09 11.62 26.41
CA ASP A 192 -11.98 11.06 27.44
C ASP A 192 -12.81 9.79 27.14
#